data_AF-A0A9X2GX86-F1
#
_entry.id   AF-A0A9X2GX86-F1
#
_cell.length_a   1.000
_cell.length_b   1.000
_cell.length_c   1.000
_cell.angle_alpha   90.00
_cell.angle_beta   90.00
_cell.angle_gamma   90.00
#
_symmetry.space_group_name_H-M   'P 1'
#
loop_
_entity.id
_entity.type
_entity.pdbx_description
1 polymer ?
#
loop_
_entity_poly.entity_id
_entity_poly.type
_entity_poly.pdbx_seq_one_letter_code
_entity_poly.pdbx_strand_id
1 'polypeptide(L)'
;MTETAPVDDSQPAKVRWFRRRPPAEYDRFLRGVWWAGHGQFFIAAALPFVAVITFGFVDIDERSVYLGVLFLTLAIPFWYSGWLLRGLAGFLPPAHPKPRVFDWVGRIYILILAVAGIGVHAIIGVIMQVLAAIMLGSTIASVT
;
A
#
# COMPACT_ATOMS: atom_id res chain seq x y z
N MET A 1 -19.72 -39.05 21.47
CA MET A 1 -19.96 -38.70 20.06
C MET A 1 -20.15 -37.20 20.03
N THR A 2 -19.13 -36.46 19.60
CA THR A 2 -19.16 -35.00 19.58
C THR A 2 -19.68 -34.59 18.22
N GLU A 3 -20.92 -34.09 18.18
CA GLU A 3 -21.56 -33.57 16.98
C GLU A 3 -20.82 -32.30 16.55
N THR A 4 -20.04 -32.39 15.47
CA THR A 4 -19.40 -31.22 14.85
C THR A 4 -20.47 -30.43 14.13
N ALA A 5 -20.66 -29.16 14.53
CA ALA A 5 -21.61 -28.25 13.91
C ALA A 5 -21.41 -28.19 12.38
N PRO A 6 -22.48 -28.08 11.59
CA PRO A 6 -22.38 -28.00 10.13
C PRO A 6 -21.57 -26.78 9.73
N VAL A 7 -20.57 -27.00 8.87
CA VAL A 7 -19.77 -25.94 8.26
C VAL A 7 -20.70 -25.13 7.36
N ASP A 8 -20.88 -23.85 7.69
CA ASP A 8 -21.67 -22.91 6.90
C ASP A 8 -20.94 -22.59 5.58
N ASP A 9 -21.26 -23.32 4.52
CA ASP A 9 -20.73 -23.15 3.17
C ASP A 9 -21.21 -21.86 2.47
N SER A 10 -22.04 -21.04 3.11
CA SER A 10 -22.55 -19.79 2.54
C SER A 10 -21.53 -18.64 2.53
N GLN A 11 -20.43 -18.76 3.28
CA GLN A 11 -19.39 -17.74 3.30
C GLN A 11 -18.28 -18.06 2.29
N PRO A 12 -18.08 -17.22 1.25
CA PRO A 12 -16.99 -17.42 0.33
C PRO A 12 -15.66 -17.38 1.09
N ALA A 13 -14.86 -18.44 0.95
CA ALA A 13 -13.58 -18.57 1.63
C ALA A 13 -12.76 -17.29 1.49
N LYS A 14 -12.39 -16.67 2.61
CA LYS A 14 -11.71 -15.38 2.65
C LYS A 14 -10.34 -15.51 1.99
N VAL A 15 -10.23 -15.18 0.70
CA VAL A 15 -8.99 -15.30 -0.07
C VAL A 15 -7.92 -14.39 0.54
N ARG A 16 -6.80 -15.00 0.96
CA ARG A 16 -5.64 -14.31 1.53
C ARG A 16 -5.18 -13.21 0.57
N TRP A 17 -4.88 -12.03 1.11
CA TRP A 17 -4.63 -10.83 0.30
C TRP A 17 -3.53 -11.03 -0.75
N PHE A 18 -2.46 -11.76 -0.43
CA PHE A 18 -1.30 -12.06 -1.29
C PHE A 18 -1.57 -13.10 -2.39
N ARG A 19 -2.71 -13.80 -2.34
CA ARG A 19 -3.16 -14.73 -3.40
C ARG A 19 -4.24 -14.13 -4.29
N ARG A 20 -4.64 -12.89 -4.04
CA ARG A 20 -5.65 -12.22 -4.85
C ARG A 20 -5.12 -12.05 -6.27
N ARG A 21 -6.02 -12.15 -7.24
CA ARG A 21 -5.74 -11.89 -8.66
C ARG A 21 -6.52 -10.66 -9.08
N PRO A 22 -6.10 -9.95 -10.14
CA PRO A 22 -6.93 -8.91 -10.71
C PRO A 22 -8.24 -9.53 -11.23
N PRO A 23 -9.36 -8.79 -11.20
CA PRO A 23 -10.63 -9.22 -11.77
C PRO A 23 -10.51 -9.67 -13.22
N ALA A 24 -11.36 -10.62 -13.62
CA ALA A 24 -11.27 -11.29 -14.92
C ALA A 24 -11.67 -10.37 -16.08
N GLU A 25 -12.49 -9.37 -15.80
CA GLU A 25 -12.99 -8.34 -16.72
C GLU A 25 -11.96 -7.24 -17.03
N TYR A 26 -10.86 -7.17 -16.28
CA TYR A 26 -9.83 -6.16 -16.51
C TYR A 26 -9.08 -6.43 -17.81
N ASP A 27 -8.85 -5.38 -18.61
CA ASP A 27 -7.92 -5.46 -19.73
C ASP A 27 -6.45 -5.49 -19.24
N ARG A 28 -5.50 -5.64 -20.17
CA ARG A 28 -4.07 -5.74 -19.83
C ARG A 28 -3.55 -4.52 -19.05
N PHE A 29 -4.06 -3.32 -19.35
CA PHE A 29 -3.64 -2.09 -18.69
C PHE A 29 -4.18 -2.03 -17.26
N LEU A 30 -5.47 -2.29 -17.05
CA LEU A 30 -6.08 -2.32 -15.72
C LEU A 30 -5.45 -3.39 -14.82
N ARG A 31 -5.15 -4.57 -15.40
CA ARG A 31 -4.39 -5.61 -14.68
C ARG A 31 -3.00 -5.11 -14.29
N GLY A 32 -2.32 -4.34 -15.15
CA GLY A 32 -1.04 -3.72 -14.86
C GLY A 32 -1.11 -2.76 -13.67
N VAL A 33 -2.09 -1.85 -13.67
CA VAL A 33 -2.33 -0.90 -12.57
C VAL A 33 -2.65 -1.65 -11.26
N TRP A 34 -3.50 -2.67 -11.34
CA TRP A 34 -3.84 -3.49 -10.18
C TRP A 34 -2.62 -4.24 -9.62
N TRP A 35 -1.78 -4.83 -10.48
CA TRP A 35 -0.55 -5.51 -10.07
C TRP A 35 0.48 -4.55 -9.49
N ALA A 36 0.58 -3.33 -10.02
CA ALA A 36 1.41 -2.29 -9.43
C ALA A 36 0.98 -2.01 -7.99
N GLY A 37 -0.31 -1.79 -7.75
CA GLY A 37 -0.84 -1.62 -6.39
C GLY A 37 -0.64 -2.87 -5.51
N HIS A 38 -0.72 -4.06 -6.08
CA HIS A 38 -0.42 -5.30 -5.36
C HIS A 38 1.05 -5.41 -4.95
N GLY A 39 1.98 -4.99 -5.82
CA GLY A 39 3.41 -4.89 -5.51
C GLY A 39 3.71 -3.90 -4.38
N GLN A 40 3.02 -2.75 -4.36
CA GLN A 40 3.14 -1.78 -3.27
C GLN A 40 2.79 -2.38 -1.90
N PHE A 41 1.79 -3.26 -1.81
CA PHE A 41 1.49 -3.97 -0.57
C PHE A 41 2.61 -4.90 -0.11
N PHE A 42 3.35 -5.53 -1.02
CA PHE A 42 4.52 -6.32 -0.64
C PHE A 42 5.64 -5.45 -0.10
N ILE A 43 5.88 -4.28 -0.71
CA ILE A 43 6.86 -3.32 -0.20
C ILE A 43 6.45 -2.83 1.19
N ALA A 44 5.18 -2.44 1.35
CA ALA A 44 4.63 -2.03 2.64
C ALA A 44 4.75 -3.11 3.72
N ALA A 45 4.55 -4.38 3.35
CA ALA A 45 4.70 -5.50 4.27
C ALA A 45 6.18 -5.80 4.58
N ALA A 46 7.10 -5.59 3.65
CA ALA A 46 8.53 -5.84 3.83
C ALA A 46 9.21 -4.79 4.73
N LEU A 47 8.81 -3.53 4.62
CA LEU A 47 9.43 -2.42 5.34
C LEU A 47 9.45 -2.59 6.88
N PRO A 48 8.39 -3.06 7.56
CA PRO A 48 8.45 -3.40 8.98
C PRO A 48 9.46 -4.50 9.32
N PHE A 49 9.65 -5.50 8.47
CA PHE A 49 10.68 -6.52 8.70
C PHE A 49 12.08 -5.91 8.60
N VAL A 50 12.32 -5.02 7.64
CA VAL A 50 13.58 -4.29 7.53
C VAL A 50 13.81 -3.40 8.75
N ALA A 51 12.77 -2.75 9.28
CA ALA A 51 12.86 -1.96 10.51
C ALA A 51 13.27 -2.82 11.71
N VAL A 52 12.66 -4.00 11.89
CA VAL A 52 13.03 -4.94 12.96
C VAL A 52 14.48 -5.40 12.83
N ILE A 53 14.94 -5.69 11.62
CA ILE A 53 16.35 -6.04 11.37
C ILE A 53 17.26 -4.88 11.78
N THR A 54 16.88 -3.66 11.41
CA THR A 54 17.66 -2.44 11.73
C THR A 54 17.72 -2.18 13.23
N PHE A 55 16.62 -2.40 13.97
CA PHE A 55 16.60 -2.22 15.43
C PHE A 55 17.31 -3.34 16.20
N GLY A 56 17.26 -4.58 15.69
CA GLY A 56 17.66 -5.77 16.46
C GLY A 56 19.00 -6.39 16.08
N PHE A 57 19.54 -6.09 14.89
CA PHE A 57 20.70 -6.81 14.33
C PHE A 57 21.82 -5.91 13.81
N VAL A 58 21.60 -4.60 13.77
CA VAL A 58 22.66 -3.61 13.52
C VAL A 58 23.07 -3.05 14.88
N ASP A 59 24.36 -2.75 15.08
CA ASP A 59 24.81 -2.06 16.29
C ASP A 59 23.88 -0.86 16.54
N ILE A 60 23.28 -0.82 17.73
CA ILE A 60 22.27 0.18 18.09
C ILE A 60 22.97 1.52 18.27
N ASP A 61 23.17 2.20 17.15
CA ASP A 61 23.58 3.59 17.09
C ASP A 61 22.36 4.47 16.77
N GLU A 62 22.51 5.78 16.97
CA GLU A 62 21.44 6.75 16.72
C GLU A 62 20.91 6.66 15.26
N ARG A 63 21.78 6.33 14.30
CA ARG A 63 21.44 6.24 12.87
C ARG A 63 20.55 5.05 12.57
N SER A 64 20.84 3.89 13.14
CA SER A 64 20.05 2.66 12.98
C SER A 64 18.64 2.83 13.53
N VAL A 65 18.49 3.55 14.65
CA VAL A 65 17.17 3.91 15.20
C VAL A 65 16.40 4.81 14.22
N TYR A 66 17.03 5.87 13.69
CA TYR A 66 16.39 6.74 12.71
C TYR A 66 16.01 6.00 11.42
N LEU A 67 16.85 5.11 10.92
CA LEU A 67 16.56 4.29 9.75
C LEU A 67 15.41 3.32 9.98
N GLY A 68 15.36 2.65 11.14
CA GLY A 68 14.27 1.77 11.50
C GLY A 68 12.93 2.51 11.56
N VAL A 69 12.91 3.70 12.19
CA VAL A 69 11.73 4.57 12.22
C VAL A 69 11.35 5.02 10.82
N LEU A 70 12.31 5.41 9.97
CA LEU A 70 12.06 5.79 8.58
C LEU A 70 11.40 4.66 7.80
N PHE A 71 11.87 3.41 7.92
CA PHE A 71 11.27 2.27 7.23
C PHE A 71 9.82 2.03 7.68
N LEU A 72 9.52 2.15 8.98
CA LEU A 72 8.14 2.06 9.47
C LEU A 72 7.26 3.18 8.91
N THR A 73 7.74 4.40 8.91
CA THR A 73 7.05 5.58 8.33
C THR A 73 6.78 5.38 6.84
N LEU A 74 7.74 4.84 6.08
CA LEU A 74 7.59 4.56 4.66
C LEU A 74 6.59 3.43 4.37
N ALA A 75 6.36 2.50 5.29
CA ALA A 75 5.40 1.41 5.07
C ALA A 75 3.98 1.94 4.81
N ILE A 76 3.61 3.05 5.48
CA ILE A 76 2.27 3.66 5.39
C ILE A 76 1.96 4.19 3.98
N PRO A 77 2.76 5.05 3.35
CA PRO A 77 2.48 5.53 1.99
C PRO A 77 2.50 4.39 0.96
N PHE A 78 3.36 3.38 1.10
CA PHE A 78 3.32 2.19 0.23
C PHE A 78 2.02 1.40 0.41
N TRP A 79 1.55 1.23 1.65
CA TRP A 79 0.29 0.56 1.92
C TRP A 79 -0.88 1.34 1.31
N TYR A 80 -0.94 2.65 1.55
CA TYR A 80 -2.00 3.51 1.04
C TYR A 80 -2.01 3.57 -0.50
N SER A 81 -0.84 3.73 -1.12
CA SER A 81 -0.65 3.68 -2.58
C SER A 81 -1.13 2.35 -3.17
N GLY A 82 -0.79 1.24 -2.53
CA GLY A 82 -1.24 -0.08 -2.96
C GLY A 82 -2.75 -0.26 -2.94
N TRP A 83 -3.41 0.30 -1.92
CA TRP A 83 -4.87 0.28 -1.80
C TRP A 83 -5.52 1.17 -2.86
N LEU A 84 -5.04 2.39 -3.03
CA LEU A 84 -5.57 3.34 -4.00
C LEU A 84 -5.38 2.86 -5.44
N LEU A 85 -4.22 2.35 -5.84
CA LEU A 85 -4.00 1.84 -7.19
C LEU A 85 -4.90 0.65 -7.52
N ARG A 86 -5.11 -0.26 -6.57
CA ARG A 86 -6.01 -1.40 -6.75
C ARG A 86 -7.47 -0.99 -6.83
N GLY A 87 -7.88 0.01 -6.06
CA GLY A 87 -9.21 0.60 -6.16
C GLY A 87 -9.40 1.33 -7.50
N LEU A 88 -8.43 2.17 -7.87
CA LEU A 88 -8.44 2.98 -9.08
C LEU A 88 -8.52 2.11 -10.35
N ALA A 89 -7.92 0.93 -10.36
CA ALA A 89 -8.04 0.00 -11.49
C ALA A 89 -9.50 -0.36 -11.83
N GLY A 90 -10.43 -0.27 -10.88
CA GLY A 90 -11.86 -0.45 -11.13
C GLY A 90 -12.59 0.80 -11.65
N PHE A 91 -12.00 1.99 -11.48
CA PHE A 91 -12.57 3.27 -11.90
C PHE A 91 -11.97 3.79 -13.22
N LEU A 92 -10.83 3.27 -13.63
CA LEU A 92 -10.21 3.65 -14.90
C LEU A 92 -11.04 3.12 -16.08
N PRO A 93 -11.22 3.93 -17.14
CA PRO A 93 -12.03 3.53 -18.27
C PRO A 93 -11.46 2.25 -18.91
N PRO A 94 -12.29 1.22 -19.17
CA PRO A 94 -11.87 0.02 -19.88
C PRO A 94 -11.56 0.36 -21.34
N ALA A 95 -10.60 -0.32 -21.96
CA ALA A 95 -10.34 -0.14 -23.38
C ALA A 95 -11.51 -0.67 -24.23
N HIS A 96 -11.78 0.02 -25.33
CA HIS A 96 -12.52 -0.56 -26.44
C HIS A 96 -11.74 -1.75 -27.04
N PRO A 97 -12.42 -2.72 -27.69
CA PRO A 97 -11.78 -3.90 -28.30
C PRO A 97 -10.64 -3.58 -29.27
N LYS A 98 -10.66 -2.38 -29.85
CA LYS A 98 -9.56 -1.80 -30.64
C LYS A 98 -9.20 -0.44 -30.03
N PRO A 99 -8.26 -0.37 -29.07
CA PRO A 99 -7.94 0.88 -28.40
C PRO A 99 -7.36 1.86 -29.43
N ARG A 100 -7.96 3.04 -29.54
CA ARG A 100 -7.40 4.14 -30.33
C ARG A 100 -6.28 4.82 -29.54
N VAL A 101 -5.37 5.49 -30.22
CA VAL A 101 -4.23 6.18 -29.59
C VAL A 101 -4.71 7.18 -28.53
N PHE A 102 -5.78 7.93 -28.81
CA PHE A 102 -6.37 8.88 -27.87
C PHE A 102 -6.95 8.23 -26.61
N ASP A 103 -7.54 7.04 -26.71
CA ASP A 103 -8.02 6.29 -25.55
C ASP A 103 -6.84 5.90 -24.65
N TRP A 104 -5.73 5.49 -25.26
CA TRP A 104 -4.51 5.12 -24.54
C TRP A 104 -3.90 6.33 -23.83
N VAL A 105 -3.79 7.46 -24.52
CA VAL A 105 -3.28 8.73 -23.94
C VAL A 105 -4.16 9.19 -22.77
N GLY A 106 -5.49 9.14 -22.92
CA GLY A 106 -6.42 9.51 -21.85
C GLY A 106 -6.25 8.64 -20.60
N ARG A 107 -6.02 7.33 -20.77
CA ARG A 107 -5.78 6.40 -19.66
C ARG A 107 -4.46 6.65 -18.96
N ILE A 108 -3.38 6.92 -19.70
CA ILE A 108 -2.12 7.35 -19.09
C ILE A 108 -2.35 8.65 -18.30
N TYR A 109 -3.03 9.64 -18.89
CA TYR A 109 -3.23 10.93 -18.28
C TYR A 109 -3.97 10.84 -16.95
N ILE A 110 -5.08 10.09 -16.89
CA ILE A 110 -5.83 9.86 -15.65
C ILE A 110 -4.95 9.10 -14.63
N LEU A 111 -4.18 8.10 -15.08
CA LEU A 111 -3.25 7.39 -14.21
C LEU A 111 -2.19 8.31 -13.61
N ILE A 112 -1.60 9.21 -14.42
CA ILE A 112 -0.62 10.21 -13.95
C ILE A 112 -1.25 11.10 -12.89
N LEU A 113 -2.45 11.64 -13.13
CA LEU A 113 -3.14 12.49 -12.16
C LEU A 113 -3.40 11.74 -10.84
N ALA A 114 -3.83 10.48 -10.93
CA ALA A 114 -4.05 9.67 -9.74
C ALA A 114 -2.74 9.38 -8.98
N VAL A 115 -1.66 9.04 -9.69
CA VAL A 115 -0.34 8.80 -9.08
C VAL A 115 0.20 10.09 -8.46
N ALA A 116 0.04 11.24 -9.11
CA ALA A 116 0.40 12.54 -8.55
C ALA A 116 -0.41 12.83 -7.27
N GLY A 117 -1.73 12.57 -7.29
CA GLY A 117 -2.59 12.70 -6.13
C GLY A 117 -2.17 11.79 -4.96
N ILE A 118 -1.82 10.53 -5.25
CA ILE A 118 -1.27 9.58 -4.28
C ILE A 118 0.05 10.12 -3.70
N GLY A 119 0.92 10.65 -4.55
CA GLY A 119 2.20 11.25 -4.14
C GLY A 119 2.02 12.44 -3.20
N VAL A 120 1.11 13.36 -3.52
CA VAL A 120 0.77 14.50 -2.65
C VAL A 120 0.25 14.03 -1.30
N HIS A 121 -0.68 13.05 -1.28
CA HIS A 121 -1.18 12.47 -0.03
C HIS A 121 -0.08 11.78 0.78
N ALA A 122 0.84 11.08 0.12
CA ALA A 122 1.98 10.44 0.78
C ALA A 122 2.90 11.47 1.45
N ILE A 123 3.22 12.58 0.76
CA ILE A 123 4.04 13.66 1.30
C ILE A 123 3.37 14.28 2.54
N ILE A 124 2.08 14.63 2.45
CA ILE A 124 1.32 15.18 3.58
C ILE A 124 1.33 14.17 4.74
N GLY A 125 1.09 12.89 4.45
CA GLY A 125 1.11 11.83 5.46
C GLY A 125 2.44 11.72 6.20
N VAL A 126 3.56 11.78 5.48
CA VAL A 126 4.90 11.75 6.09
C VAL A 126 5.14 13.00 6.94
N ILE A 127 4.78 14.19 6.47
CA ILE A 127 4.91 15.43 7.24
C ILE A 127 4.14 15.32 8.56
N MET A 128 2.88 14.88 8.51
CA MET A 128 2.04 14.72 9.69
C MET A 128 2.63 13.69 10.68
N GLN A 129 3.22 12.59 10.18
CA GLN A 129 3.87 11.60 11.03
C GLN A 129 5.12 12.14 11.72
N VAL A 130 5.96 12.89 10.99
CA VAL A 130 7.14 13.55 11.56
C VAL A 130 6.74 14.55 12.64
N LEU A 131 5.73 15.39 12.37
CA LEU A 131 5.22 16.35 13.37
C LEU A 131 4.68 15.63 14.62
N ALA A 132 3.91 14.56 14.45
CA ALA A 132 3.39 13.76 15.56
C ALA A 132 4.53 13.14 16.40
N ALA A 133 5.58 12.63 15.76
CA ALA A 133 6.75 12.09 16.45
C ALA A 133 7.50 13.16 17.25
N ILE A 134 7.68 14.36 16.68
CA ILE A 134 8.29 15.50 17.39
C ILE A 134 7.45 15.90 18.60
N MET A 135 6.13 16.03 18.44
CA MET A 135 5.22 16.37 19.54
C MET A 135 5.30 15.32 20.65
N LEU A 136 5.22 14.03 20.31
CA LEU A 136 5.32 12.94 21.28
C LEU A 136 6.67 12.95 22.03
N GLY A 137 7.78 13.13 21.31
CA GLY A 137 9.11 13.22 21.90
C GLY A 137 9.23 14.40 22.87
N SER A 138 8.70 15.57 22.49
CA SER A 138 8.70 16.76 23.36
C SER A 138 7.85 16.56 24.61
N THR A 139 6.71 15.88 24.51
CA THR A 139 5.87 15.55 25.66
C THR A 139 6.60 14.61 26.61
N ILE A 140 7.20 13.53 26.11
CA ILE A 140 7.95 12.57 26.94
C ILE A 140 9.08 13.28 27.69
N ALA A 141 9.88 14.09 27.00
CA ALA A 141 10.98 14.83 27.60
C ALA A 141 10.53 15.84 28.68
N SER A 142 9.27 16.32 28.64
CA SER A 142 8.75 17.25 29.64
C SER A 142 8.28 16.59 30.94
N VAL A 143 8.05 15.27 30.94
CA VAL A 143 7.58 14.50 32.11
C VAL A 143 8.63 13.54 32.70
N THR A 144 9.81 13.44 32.07
CA THR A 144 10.99 12.72 32.58
C THR A 144 12.00 13.71 33.11
#